data_AF-A0A7C3UCK0-F1
#
_entry.id   AF-A0A7C3UCK0-F1
#
_cell.length_a   1.000
_cell.length_b   1.000
_cell.length_c   1.000
_cell.angle_alpha   90.00
_cell.angle_beta   90.00
_cell.angle_gamma   90.00
#
_symmetry.space_group_name_H-M   'P 1'
#
loop_
_entity.id
_entity.type
_entity.pdbx_description
1 polymer ?
#
loop_
_entity_poly.entity_id
_entity_poly.type
_entity_poly.pdbx_seq_one_letter_code
_entity_poly.pdbx_strand_id
1 'polypeptide(L)'
;RVIRSKAAPGIIVKNKGRILDGSEYDVRKILENYGVRQAWVEIEGEVSLSDVEESVLSEKKYKPFILFVTHADDELAKKNVEVLRKLGVLVIPVDLSSEVDREFLGEYILKELNLIRVYTKSKAEKGFSERALVVRRGTTAREVARIIHKDLYENFKYAKVWSKRLPYSPMRVGPDFELEDGDAIEIIG
;
A
#
# COMPACT_ATOMS: atom_id res chain seq x y z
N ARG A 1 -6.94 -10.77 -17.87
CA ARG A 1 -7.04 -9.28 -17.95
C ARG A 1 -7.73 -8.89 -19.26
N VAL A 2 -8.69 -7.97 -19.23
CA VAL A 2 -9.37 -7.42 -20.43
C VAL A 2 -9.04 -5.94 -20.56
N ILE A 3 -8.47 -5.52 -21.70
CA ILE A 3 -8.11 -4.12 -21.97
C ILE A 3 -8.93 -3.62 -23.15
N ARG A 4 -9.94 -2.81 -22.89
CA ARG A 4 -10.78 -2.18 -23.93
C ARG A 4 -9.95 -1.11 -24.66
N SER A 5 -9.89 -1.19 -25.99
CA SER A 5 -9.11 -0.22 -26.78
C SER A 5 -9.65 -0.10 -28.19
N LYS A 6 -9.89 1.14 -28.64
CA LYS A 6 -10.31 1.44 -30.02
C LYS A 6 -9.26 1.09 -31.08
N ALA A 7 -8.00 0.92 -30.65
CA ALA A 7 -6.91 0.51 -31.54
C ALA A 7 -6.91 -1.02 -31.81
N ALA A 8 -7.65 -1.81 -31.04
CA ALA A 8 -7.78 -3.23 -31.32
C ALA A 8 -8.71 -3.44 -32.53
N PRO A 9 -8.31 -4.25 -33.54
CA PRO A 9 -9.14 -4.51 -34.72
C PRO A 9 -10.41 -5.33 -34.42
N GLY A 10 -10.49 -5.92 -33.22
CA GLY A 10 -11.60 -6.69 -32.69
C GLY A 10 -11.26 -7.18 -31.29
N ILE A 11 -11.86 -8.28 -30.84
CA ILE A 11 -11.41 -8.97 -29.62
C ILE A 11 -10.26 -9.91 -29.97
N ILE A 12 -9.06 -9.56 -29.52
CA ILE A 12 -7.87 -10.39 -29.69
C ILE A 12 -7.55 -11.09 -28.37
N VAL A 13 -7.66 -12.42 -28.37
CA VAL A 13 -7.35 -13.26 -27.22
C VAL A 13 -5.91 -13.77 -27.35
N LYS A 14 -5.09 -13.46 -26.34
CA LYS A 14 -3.76 -14.02 -26.14
C LYS A 14 -3.82 -14.95 -24.95
N ASN A 15 -3.82 -16.24 -25.21
CA ASN A 15 -3.93 -17.25 -24.17
C ASN A 15 -2.54 -17.80 -23.81
N LYS A 16 -2.13 -17.59 -22.56
CA LYS A 16 -0.92 -18.16 -21.95
C LYS A 16 -1.27 -19.17 -20.84
N GLY A 17 -2.54 -19.57 -20.73
CA GLY A 17 -3.08 -20.38 -19.64
C GLY A 17 -4.09 -21.39 -20.14
N ARG A 18 -5.05 -21.75 -19.29
CA ARG A 18 -6.11 -22.72 -19.59
C ARG A 18 -7.47 -22.15 -19.25
N ILE A 19 -8.43 -22.34 -20.14
CA ILE A 19 -9.84 -22.04 -19.89
C ILE A 19 -10.49 -23.33 -19.37
N LEU A 20 -11.12 -23.27 -18.20
CA LEU A 20 -11.56 -24.46 -17.45
C LEU A 20 -12.87 -25.05 -17.98
N ASP A 21 -13.81 -24.21 -18.34
CA ASP A 21 -15.22 -24.52 -18.63
C ASP A 21 -15.68 -23.92 -19.98
N GLY A 22 -14.75 -23.70 -20.90
CA GLY A 22 -15.05 -23.15 -22.22
C GLY A 22 -13.83 -23.01 -23.13
N SER A 23 -14.01 -22.25 -24.20
CA SER A 23 -13.00 -21.98 -25.22
C SER A 23 -12.75 -20.48 -25.40
N GLU A 24 -11.71 -20.11 -26.14
CA GLU A 24 -11.50 -18.70 -26.52
C GLU A 24 -12.66 -18.13 -27.34
N TYR A 25 -13.41 -18.98 -28.05
CA TYR A 25 -14.62 -18.57 -28.74
C TYR A 25 -15.70 -18.11 -27.76
N ASP A 26 -15.91 -18.86 -26.68
CA ASP A 26 -16.89 -18.50 -25.64
C ASP A 26 -16.48 -17.21 -24.92
N VAL A 27 -15.17 -17.03 -24.66
CA VAL A 27 -14.62 -15.76 -24.14
C VAL A 27 -14.95 -14.58 -25.05
N ARG A 28 -14.75 -14.71 -26.37
CA ARG A 28 -15.12 -13.64 -27.33
C ARG A 28 -16.63 -13.36 -27.29
N LYS A 29 -17.44 -14.41 -27.30
CA LYS A 29 -18.91 -14.30 -27.31
C LYS A 29 -19.45 -13.61 -26.04
N ILE A 30 -18.91 -13.95 -24.88
CA ILE A 30 -19.23 -13.28 -23.61
C ILE A 30 -18.91 -11.78 -23.73
N LEU A 31 -17.69 -11.43 -24.15
CA LEU A 31 -17.27 -10.04 -24.29
C LEU A 31 -18.19 -9.25 -25.24
N GLU A 32 -18.56 -9.83 -26.38
CA GLU A 32 -19.50 -9.23 -27.33
C GLU A 32 -20.88 -9.01 -26.72
N ASN A 33 -21.41 -9.98 -25.97
CA ASN A 33 -22.71 -9.89 -25.29
C ASN A 33 -22.74 -8.75 -24.26
N TYR A 34 -21.61 -8.47 -23.60
CA TYR A 34 -21.44 -7.32 -22.71
C TYR A 34 -21.10 -6.01 -23.44
N GLY A 35 -21.20 -5.97 -24.76
CA GLY A 35 -20.99 -4.79 -25.59
C GLY A 35 -19.52 -4.44 -25.85
N VAL A 36 -18.57 -5.33 -25.50
CA VAL A 36 -17.15 -5.16 -25.80
C VAL A 36 -16.89 -5.65 -27.22
N ARG A 37 -16.60 -4.73 -28.14
CA ARG A 37 -16.33 -5.07 -29.57
C ARG A 37 -14.85 -5.02 -29.94
N GLN A 38 -14.05 -4.29 -29.17
CA GLN A 38 -12.62 -4.08 -29.42
C GLN A 38 -11.84 -4.16 -28.11
N ALA A 39 -11.04 -5.21 -27.94
CA ALA A 39 -10.27 -5.43 -26.71
C ALA A 39 -9.07 -6.36 -26.93
N TRP A 40 -8.03 -6.15 -26.13
CA TRP A 40 -6.96 -7.13 -25.91
C TRP A 40 -7.30 -7.94 -24.68
N VAL A 41 -7.38 -9.25 -24.82
CA VAL A 41 -7.68 -10.19 -23.74
C VAL A 41 -6.45 -11.03 -23.50
N GLU A 42 -5.92 -10.97 -22.29
CA GLU A 42 -4.79 -11.79 -21.87
C GLU A 42 -5.25 -12.77 -20.80
N ILE A 43 -5.14 -14.06 -21.12
CA ILE A 43 -5.46 -15.16 -20.21
C ILE A 43 -4.15 -15.70 -19.65
N GLU A 44 -4.01 -15.66 -18.32
CA GLU A 44 -2.86 -16.19 -17.59
C GLU A 44 -3.37 -17.12 -16.49
N GLY A 45 -2.76 -18.30 -16.34
CA GLY A 45 -3.19 -19.30 -15.38
C GLY A 45 -4.49 -20.01 -15.79
N GLU A 46 -5.19 -20.56 -14.80
CA GLU A 46 -6.49 -21.22 -14.97
C GLU A 46 -7.61 -20.18 -14.82
N VAL A 47 -8.49 -20.08 -15.82
CA VAL A 47 -9.57 -19.07 -15.89
C VAL A 47 -10.87 -19.75 -16.26
N SER A 48 -11.95 -19.45 -15.54
CA SER A 48 -13.31 -19.87 -15.89
C SER A 48 -14.05 -18.81 -16.73
N LEU A 49 -15.14 -19.19 -17.40
CA LEU A 49 -15.98 -18.23 -18.12
C LEU A 49 -16.62 -17.20 -17.18
N SER A 50 -16.95 -17.58 -15.93
CA SER A 50 -17.44 -16.64 -14.93
C SER A 50 -16.37 -15.62 -14.52
N ASP A 51 -15.09 -16.00 -14.42
CA ASP A 51 -13.99 -15.06 -14.20
C ASP A 51 -13.89 -14.01 -15.33
N VAL A 52 -14.18 -14.44 -16.56
CA VAL A 52 -14.23 -13.54 -17.73
C VAL A 52 -15.39 -12.56 -17.58
N GLU A 53 -16.61 -13.03 -17.28
CA GLU A 53 -17.77 -12.16 -17.03
C GLU A 53 -17.50 -11.13 -15.92
N GLU A 54 -16.97 -11.58 -14.78
CA GLU A 54 -16.61 -10.71 -13.66
C GLU A 54 -15.56 -9.66 -14.03
N SER A 55 -14.62 -10.00 -14.92
CA SER A 55 -13.58 -9.07 -15.39
C SER A 55 -14.13 -7.96 -16.29
N VAL A 56 -15.31 -8.16 -16.88
CA VAL A 56 -16.00 -7.16 -17.69
C VAL A 56 -16.86 -6.25 -16.82
N LEU A 57 -17.49 -6.84 -15.79
CA LEU A 57 -18.37 -6.16 -14.84
C LEU A 57 -17.60 -5.32 -13.82
N SER A 58 -16.41 -5.76 -13.42
CA SER A 58 -15.58 -5.05 -12.45
C SER A 58 -14.12 -4.99 -12.89
N GLU A 59 -13.50 -3.82 -12.73
CA GLU A 59 -12.04 -3.75 -12.71
C GLU A 59 -11.54 -4.43 -11.44
N LYS A 60 -11.22 -5.73 -11.49
CA LYS A 60 -10.50 -6.42 -10.40
C LYS A 60 -9.14 -5.73 -10.20
N LYS A 61 -9.04 -4.88 -9.18
CA LYS A 61 -7.76 -4.32 -8.71
C LYS A 61 -7.15 -5.27 -7.71
N TYR A 62 -6.13 -6.00 -8.14
CA TYR A 62 -5.30 -6.80 -7.25
C TYR A 62 -4.46 -5.84 -6.39
N LYS A 63 -4.76 -5.80 -5.09
CA LYS A 63 -3.95 -5.09 -4.11
C LYS A 63 -3.19 -6.11 -3.29
N PRO A 64 -1.90 -5.88 -3.01
CA PRO A 64 -1.21 -6.68 -2.00
C PRO A 64 -1.98 -6.59 -0.69
N PHE A 65 -2.09 -7.71 0.02
CA PHE A 65 -2.75 -7.80 1.31
C PHE A 65 -1.91 -8.64 2.26
N ILE A 66 -2.06 -8.36 3.55
CA ILE A 66 -1.47 -9.13 4.65
C ILE A 66 -2.64 -9.58 5.51
N LEU A 67 -2.65 -10.84 5.95
CA LEU A 67 -3.68 -11.36 6.81
C LEU A 67 -3.19 -11.44 8.26
N PHE A 68 -3.79 -10.64 9.12
CA PHE A 68 -3.61 -10.72 10.57
C PHE A 68 -4.73 -11.57 11.18
N VAL A 69 -4.37 -12.59 11.95
CA VAL A 69 -5.33 -13.52 12.56
C VAL A 69 -5.32 -13.34 14.07
N THR A 70 -6.45 -12.92 14.63
CA THR A 70 -6.65 -12.82 16.07
C THR A 70 -7.17 -14.15 16.64
N HIS A 71 -6.99 -14.36 17.94
CA HIS A 71 -7.41 -15.59 18.64
C HIS A 71 -6.88 -16.87 17.96
N ALA A 72 -5.62 -16.82 17.52
CA ALA A 72 -4.98 -17.93 16.80
C ALA A 72 -4.69 -19.16 17.67
N ASP A 73 -4.97 -19.08 18.96
CA ASP A 73 -4.93 -20.17 19.94
C ASP A 73 -6.10 -21.15 19.80
N ASP A 74 -7.20 -20.73 19.18
CA ASP A 74 -8.33 -21.59 18.82
C ASP A 74 -7.92 -22.69 17.81
N GLU A 75 -8.36 -23.93 18.04
CA GLU A 75 -8.00 -25.09 17.22
C GLU A 75 -8.46 -24.96 15.76
N LEU A 76 -9.63 -24.36 15.51
CA LEU A 76 -10.11 -24.09 14.16
C LEU A 76 -9.25 -23.00 13.50
N ALA A 77 -8.88 -21.96 14.25
CA ALA A 77 -8.00 -20.91 13.76
C ALA A 77 -6.63 -21.46 13.34
N LYS A 78 -6.00 -22.34 14.16
CA LYS A 78 -4.73 -22.99 13.81
C LYS A 78 -4.81 -23.77 12.50
N LYS A 79 -5.87 -24.57 12.34
CA LYS A 79 -6.09 -25.35 11.11
C LYS A 79 -6.25 -24.45 9.89
N ASN A 80 -7.01 -23.36 10.01
CA ASN A 80 -7.22 -22.40 8.92
C ASN A 80 -5.91 -21.66 8.57
N VAL A 81 -5.13 -21.24 9.56
CA VAL A 81 -3.81 -20.62 9.37
C VAL A 81 -2.89 -21.56 8.59
N GLU A 82 -2.87 -22.85 8.91
CA GLU A 82 -2.04 -23.84 8.22
C GLU A 82 -2.46 -24.00 6.74
N VAL A 83 -3.76 -24.07 6.46
CA VAL A 83 -4.30 -24.14 5.09
C VAL A 83 -3.90 -22.90 4.29
N LEU A 84 -4.09 -21.70 4.85
CA LEU A 84 -3.76 -20.44 4.18
C LEU A 84 -2.26 -20.32 3.90
N ARG A 85 -1.40 -20.75 4.84
CA ARG A 85 0.05 -20.81 4.62
C ARG A 85 0.42 -21.77 3.48
N LYS A 86 -0.24 -22.93 3.38
CA LYS A 86 -0.04 -23.88 2.26
C LYS A 86 -0.45 -23.28 0.90
N LEU A 87 -1.40 -22.34 0.89
CA LEU A 87 -1.81 -21.58 -0.29
C LEU A 87 -0.87 -20.39 -0.61
N GLY A 88 0.22 -20.21 0.14
CA GLY A 88 1.18 -19.12 -0.06
C GLY A 88 0.71 -17.76 0.46
N VAL A 89 -0.36 -17.71 1.27
CA VAL A 89 -0.81 -16.47 1.90
C VAL A 89 0.08 -16.15 3.10
N LEU A 90 0.55 -14.90 3.18
CA LEU A 90 1.24 -14.40 4.36
C LEU A 90 0.24 -14.22 5.51
N VAL A 91 0.36 -15.08 6.52
CA VAL A 91 -0.51 -15.09 7.70
C VAL A 91 0.29 -14.84 8.98
N ILE A 92 -0.07 -13.77 9.67
CA ILE A 92 0.55 -13.30 10.91
C ILE A 92 -0.47 -13.42 12.06
N PRO A 93 -0.31 -14.39 12.95
CA PRO A 93 -1.07 -14.45 14.20
C PRO A 93 -0.74 -13.23 15.07
N VAL A 94 -1.75 -12.60 15.66
CA VAL A 94 -1.58 -11.47 16.60
C VAL A 94 -2.56 -11.58 17.76
N ASP A 95 -2.09 -11.27 18.96
CA ASP A 95 -2.92 -11.08 20.14
C ASP A 95 -3.13 -9.57 20.39
N LEU A 96 -4.35 -9.07 20.18
CA LEU A 96 -4.63 -7.64 20.36
C LEU A 96 -4.66 -7.22 21.84
N SER A 97 -4.66 -8.16 22.79
CA SER A 97 -4.49 -7.86 24.21
C SER A 97 -3.02 -7.63 24.59
N SER A 98 -2.09 -8.19 23.82
CA SER A 98 -0.65 -7.96 23.95
C SER A 98 -0.28 -6.57 23.42
N GLU A 99 0.40 -5.77 24.25
CA GLU A 99 0.95 -4.48 23.81
C GLU A 99 2.06 -4.65 22.76
N VAL A 100 2.88 -5.68 22.91
CA VAL A 100 3.97 -6.02 21.98
C VAL A 100 3.42 -6.31 20.58
N ASP A 101 2.33 -7.07 20.50
CA ASP A 101 1.72 -7.44 19.22
C ASP A 101 1.03 -6.24 18.56
N ARG A 102 0.43 -5.34 19.35
CA ARG A 102 -0.15 -4.10 18.85
C ARG A 102 0.91 -3.14 18.30
N GLU A 103 2.03 -3.01 18.98
CA GLU A 103 3.16 -2.19 18.51
C GLU A 103 3.77 -2.79 17.23
N PHE A 104 4.04 -4.10 17.24
CA PHE A 104 4.50 -4.84 16.08
C PHE A 104 3.56 -4.68 14.87
N LEU A 105 2.25 -4.80 15.06
CA LEU A 105 1.26 -4.64 14.01
C LEU A 105 1.35 -3.25 13.36
N GLY A 106 1.43 -2.20 14.19
CA GLY A 106 1.57 -0.83 13.71
C GLY A 106 2.86 -0.61 12.91
N GLU A 107 3.99 -1.06 13.44
CA GLU A 107 5.30 -0.95 12.78
C GLU A 107 5.34 -1.73 11.47
N TYR A 108 4.79 -2.95 11.46
CA TYR A 108 4.72 -3.80 10.29
C TYR A 108 3.90 -3.13 9.17
N ILE A 109 2.72 -2.61 9.49
CA ILE A 109 1.87 -1.91 8.51
C ILE A 109 2.58 -0.68 7.93
N LEU A 110 3.21 0.14 8.77
CA LEU A 110 3.93 1.32 8.30
C LEU A 110 5.10 0.95 7.38
N LYS A 111 5.85 -0.10 7.74
CA LYS A 111 6.96 -0.60 6.94
C LYS A 111 6.50 -1.10 5.56
N GLU A 112 5.46 -1.94 5.52
CA GLU A 112 4.94 -2.51 4.27
C GLU A 112 4.33 -1.44 3.35
N LEU A 113 3.75 -0.38 3.93
CA LEU A 113 3.24 0.77 3.17
C LEU A 113 4.33 1.78 2.79
N ASN A 114 5.58 1.54 3.19
CA ASN A 114 6.72 2.44 3.05
C ASN A 114 6.43 3.84 3.60
N LEU A 115 5.82 3.89 4.78
CA LEU A 115 5.46 5.09 5.52
C LEU A 115 6.42 5.30 6.70
N ILE A 116 6.53 6.55 7.12
CA ILE A 116 7.28 7.01 8.28
C ILE A 116 6.44 8.01 9.08
N ARG A 117 6.65 8.04 10.38
CA ARG A 117 6.08 8.98 11.34
C ARG A 117 7.07 10.10 11.57
N VAL A 118 6.64 11.34 11.34
CA VAL A 118 7.41 12.55 11.62
C VAL A 118 6.67 13.38 12.66
N TYR A 119 7.29 13.62 13.80
CA TYR A 119 6.71 14.42 14.88
C TYR A 119 7.03 15.89 14.66
N THR A 120 6.06 16.78 14.84
CA THR A 120 6.29 18.22 14.64
C THR A 120 6.52 18.93 15.96
N LYS A 121 7.29 20.01 15.91
CA LYS A 121 7.50 20.94 17.02
C LYS A 121 7.18 22.35 16.58
N SER A 122 6.23 22.98 17.25
CA SER A 122 5.97 24.41 17.10
C SER A 122 6.98 25.22 17.91
N LYS A 123 7.36 26.41 17.41
CA LYS A 123 8.21 27.37 18.13
C LYS A 123 7.61 27.78 19.49
N ALA A 124 6.28 27.81 19.58
CA ALA A 124 5.56 28.24 20.78
C ALA A 124 5.48 27.15 21.86
N GLU A 125 5.65 25.88 21.48
CA GLU A 125 5.43 24.74 22.37
C GLU A 125 6.75 24.17 22.90
N LYS A 126 6.76 23.78 24.18
CA LYS A 126 7.94 23.15 24.80
C LYS A 126 8.12 21.70 24.35
N GLY A 127 7.04 20.98 24.06
CA GLY A 127 7.06 19.57 23.65
C GLY A 127 7.15 19.33 22.14
N PHE A 128 7.15 18.06 21.76
CA PHE A 128 6.78 17.59 20.42
C PHE A 128 5.27 17.34 20.40
N SER A 129 4.64 17.41 19.22
CA SER A 129 3.25 17.01 19.07
C SER A 129 3.09 15.53 19.40
N GLU A 130 2.01 15.16 20.10
CA GLU A 130 1.66 13.76 20.34
C GLU A 130 1.25 13.04 19.04
N ARG A 131 0.77 13.79 18.04
CA ARG A 131 0.33 13.25 16.76
C ARG A 131 1.43 13.40 15.71
N ALA A 132 1.91 12.27 15.21
CA ALA A 132 2.83 12.25 14.09
C ALA A 132 2.13 12.57 12.76
N LEU A 133 2.86 13.23 11.86
CA LEU A 133 2.55 13.24 10.44
C LEU A 133 3.01 11.91 9.84
N VAL A 134 2.11 11.18 9.19
CA VAL A 134 2.44 9.94 8.48
C VAL A 134 2.69 10.28 7.02
N VAL A 135 3.94 10.14 6.58
CA VAL A 135 4.40 10.50 5.23
C VAL A 135 5.14 9.34 4.58
N ARG A 136 5.39 9.41 3.27
CA ARG A 136 6.17 8.36 2.58
C ARG A 136 7.64 8.43 2.99
N ARG A 137 8.31 7.29 3.06
CA ARG A 137 9.76 7.25 3.22
C ARG A 137 10.45 8.01 2.08
N GLY A 138 11.52 8.74 2.40
CA GLY A 138 12.20 9.64 1.47
C GLY A 138 11.61 11.06 1.42
N THR A 139 10.55 11.34 2.19
CA THR A 139 10.03 12.71 2.32
C THR A 139 11.08 13.61 2.97
N THR A 140 11.32 14.76 2.35
CA THR A 140 12.28 15.76 2.80
C THR A 140 11.71 16.73 3.84
N ALA A 141 12.57 17.42 4.57
CA ALA A 141 12.19 18.47 5.53
C ALA A 141 11.31 19.55 4.88
N ARG A 142 11.60 19.94 3.63
CA ARG A 142 10.81 20.94 2.90
C ARG A 142 9.43 20.43 2.50
N GLU A 143 9.32 19.17 2.09
CA GLU A 143 8.04 18.55 1.76
C GLU A 143 7.15 18.42 3.00
N VAL A 144 7.72 18.10 4.16
CA VAL A 144 6.97 18.17 5.43
C VAL A 144 6.47 19.57 5.71
N ALA A 145 7.28 20.61 5.45
CA ALA A 145 6.83 21.99 5.58
C ALA A 145 5.63 22.29 4.69
N ARG A 146 5.60 21.76 3.45
CA ARG A 146 4.45 21.89 2.54
C ARG A 146 3.19 21.24 3.08
N ILE A 147 3.32 20.05 3.69
CA ILE A 147 2.19 19.32 4.27
C ILE A 147 1.58 20.09 5.44
N ILE A 148 2.42 20.75 6.24
CA ILE A 148 1.96 21.54 7.39
C ILE A 148 1.28 22.84 6.92
N HIS A 149 1.97 23.64 6.11
CA HIS A 149 1.39 24.88 5.57
C HIS A 149 2.19 25.42 4.38
N LYS A 150 1.51 26.05 3.42
CA LYS A 150 2.17 26.66 2.24
C LYS A 150 3.23 27.70 2.63
N ASP A 151 2.95 28.56 3.61
CA ASP A 151 3.89 29.62 4.03
C ASP A 151 5.19 29.07 4.63
N LEU A 152 5.14 27.92 5.32
CA LEU A 152 6.34 27.27 5.86
C LEU A 152 7.23 26.72 4.75
N TYR A 153 6.63 26.26 3.65
CA TYR A 153 7.37 25.81 2.47
C TYR A 153 8.05 26.97 1.75
N GLU A 154 7.31 28.07 1.54
CA GLU A 154 7.81 29.23 0.80
C GLU A 154 8.90 29.97 1.56
N ASN A 155 8.76 30.10 2.88
CA ASN A 155 9.71 30.81 3.72
C ASN A 155 10.79 29.90 4.33
N PHE A 156 10.87 28.61 3.98
CA PHE A 156 11.79 27.65 4.61
C PHE A 156 13.25 28.13 4.59
N LYS A 157 13.85 28.39 5.77
CA LYS A 157 15.29 28.70 5.89
C LYS A 157 16.10 27.47 6.27
N TYR A 158 15.65 26.74 7.29
CA TYR A 158 16.24 25.48 7.75
C TYR A 158 15.26 24.75 8.68
N ALA A 159 15.58 23.52 9.04
CA ALA A 159 14.87 22.81 10.10
C ALA A 159 15.83 22.35 11.20
N LYS A 160 15.30 22.12 12.39
CA LYS A 160 15.98 21.34 13.43
C LYS A 160 15.35 19.96 13.47
N VAL A 161 16.17 18.92 13.41
CA VAL A 161 15.72 17.53 13.48
C VAL A 161 16.26 16.88 14.75
N TRP A 162 15.38 16.25 15.52
CA TRP A 162 15.72 15.38 16.63
C TRP A 162 15.62 13.93 16.16
N SER A 163 16.73 13.22 16.22
CA SER A 163 16.78 11.80 15.87
C SER A 163 17.92 11.11 16.59
N LYS A 164 17.73 9.83 16.92
CA LYS A 164 18.77 9.00 17.56
C LYS A 164 19.91 8.65 16.60
N ARG A 165 19.66 8.67 15.29
CA ARG A 165 20.65 8.32 14.25
C ARG A 165 21.63 9.45 13.96
N LEU A 166 21.31 10.68 14.37
CA LEU A 166 22.11 11.85 14.08
C LEU A 166 23.26 11.99 15.09
N PRO A 167 24.44 12.48 14.65
CA PRO A 167 25.59 12.64 15.54
C PRO A 167 25.33 13.64 16.67
N TYR A 168 24.45 14.62 16.42
CA TYR A 168 23.99 15.60 17.40
C TYR A 168 22.48 15.78 17.25
N SER A 169 21.77 15.94 18.37
CA SER A 169 20.31 16.07 18.39
C SER A 169 19.91 17.20 19.35
N PRO A 170 19.27 18.28 18.86
CA PRO A 170 18.86 18.51 17.48
C PRO A 170 20.04 18.85 16.54
N MET A 171 19.93 18.46 15.27
CA MET A 171 20.80 18.90 14.19
C MET A 171 20.08 19.93 13.32
N ARG A 172 20.78 20.99 12.90
CA ARG A 172 20.29 21.89 11.86
C ARG A 172 20.44 21.22 10.50
N VAL A 173 19.36 21.15 9.74
CA VAL A 173 19.32 20.51 8.42
C VAL A 173 18.79 21.46 7.34
N GLY A 174 19.19 21.20 6.11
CA GLY A 174 18.69 21.90 4.92
C GLY A 174 17.33 21.38 4.46
N PRO A 175 16.76 21.99 3.41
CA PRO A 175 15.45 21.63 2.87
C PRO A 175 15.38 20.19 2.33
N ASP A 176 16.47 19.70 1.72
CA ASP A 176 16.52 18.41 1.04
C ASP A 176 16.91 17.25 1.98
N PHE A 177 16.99 17.52 3.28
CA PHE A 177 17.29 16.47 4.27
C PHE A 177 16.13 15.47 4.36
N GLU A 178 16.42 14.20 4.09
CA GLU A 178 15.44 13.12 4.19
C GLU A 178 15.19 12.71 5.65
N LEU A 179 13.91 12.62 5.99
CA LEU A 179 13.45 12.22 7.31
C LEU A 179 13.26 10.71 7.41
N GLU A 180 13.43 10.19 8.61
CA GLU A 180 13.20 8.77 8.94
C GLU A 180 12.06 8.59 9.95
N ASP A 181 11.62 7.35 10.12
CA ASP A 181 10.55 7.02 11.08
C ASP A 181 10.97 7.38 12.51
N GLY A 182 10.11 8.14 13.20
CA GLY A 182 10.36 8.60 14.55
C GLY A 182 11.13 9.92 14.65
N ASP A 183 11.59 10.50 13.53
CA ASP A 183 12.23 11.82 13.55
C ASP A 183 11.24 12.89 14.03
N ALA A 184 11.73 13.86 14.82
CA ALA A 184 10.97 15.06 15.15
C ALA A 184 11.57 16.29 14.45
N ILE A 185 10.73 17.23 13.99
CA ILE A 185 11.15 18.38 13.19
C ILE A 185 10.53 19.69 13.69
N GLU A 186 11.36 20.74 13.76
CA GLU A 186 10.96 22.15 13.94
C GLU A 186 11.37 22.92 12.68
N ILE A 187 10.41 23.50 11.97
CA ILE A 187 10.67 24.28 10.75
C ILE A 187 10.90 25.75 11.12
N ILE A 188 11.97 26.32 10.58
CA ILE A 188 12.31 27.72 10.76
C ILE A 188 12.21 28.42 9.41
N GLY A 189 11.16 29.25 9.28
CA GLY A 189 11.00 30.23 8.21
C GLY A 189 11.66 31.57 8.49
#